data_AF-A0A2T2S4K5-F1
#
_entry.id   AF-A0A2T2S4K5-F1
#
_cell.length_a   1.000
_cell.length_b   1.000
_cell.length_c   1.000
_cell.angle_alpha   90.00
_cell.angle_beta   90.00
_cell.angle_gamma   90.00
#
_symmetry.space_group_name_H-M   'P 1'
#
loop_
_entity.id
_entity.type
_entity.pdbx_description
1 polymer ?
#
loop_
_entity_poly.entity_id
_entity_poly.type
_entity_poly.pdbx_seq_one_letter_code
_entity_poly.pdbx_strand_id
1 'polypeptide(L)'
;MTLLHGSYLAAFGAAALACLAGAWHARRLSDPDTRRGLQALLLTSAGWAGAYVGYLWAPIPLVQAGFYLVGFILGFAAVWAWLWFCSAYTSRSTHRTPAARWFAVLMFAAVALTKLTNPWHGLY
;
A
#
# COMPACT_ATOMS: atom_id res chain seq x y z
N MET A 1 -23.19 15.91 -1.92
CA MET A 1 -21.72 15.75 -1.87
C MET A 1 -21.11 17.15 -1.83
N THR A 2 -20.25 17.46 -0.85
CA THR A 2 -19.60 18.78 -0.79
C THR A 2 -18.47 18.87 -1.81
N LEU A 3 -18.12 20.08 -2.26
CA LEU A 3 -17.02 20.30 -3.23
C LEU A 3 -15.70 19.64 -2.79
N LEU A 4 -15.41 19.73 -1.48
CA LEU A 4 -14.24 19.12 -0.86
C LEU A 4 -14.25 17.58 -0.95
N HIS A 5 -15.40 16.93 -0.72
CA HIS A 5 -15.52 15.47 -0.88
C HIS A 5 -15.24 15.06 -2.32
N GLY A 6 -15.80 15.80 -3.29
CA GLY A 6 -15.56 15.56 -4.71
C GLY A 6 -14.08 15.69 -5.09
N SER A 7 -13.38 16.70 -4.57
CA SER A 7 -11.95 16.89 -4.85
C SER A 7 -11.09 15.77 -4.26
N TYR A 8 -11.40 15.28 -3.05
CA TYR A 8 -10.68 14.14 -2.49
C TYR A 8 -10.88 12.86 -3.32
N LEU A 9 -12.11 12.57 -3.72
CA LEU A 9 -12.40 11.42 -4.59
C LEU A 9 -11.63 11.50 -5.91
N ALA A 10 -11.62 12.67 -6.54
CA ALA A 10 -10.88 12.88 -7.79
C ALA A 10 -9.36 12.71 -7.57
N ALA A 11 -8.80 13.28 -6.51
CA ALA A 11 -7.37 13.19 -6.21
C ALA A 11 -6.92 11.74 -5.94
N PHE A 12 -7.62 11.02 -5.06
CA PHE A 12 -7.29 9.64 -4.74
C PHE A 12 -7.56 8.69 -5.91
N GLY A 13 -8.66 8.90 -6.65
CA GLY A 13 -8.96 8.13 -7.85
C GLY A 13 -7.88 8.33 -8.94
N ALA A 14 -7.49 9.57 -9.21
CA ALA A 14 -6.41 9.88 -10.14
C ALA A 14 -5.07 9.29 -9.69
N ALA A 15 -4.73 9.37 -8.40
CA ALA A 15 -3.52 8.77 -7.85
C ALA A 15 -3.52 7.25 -8.01
N ALA A 16 -4.64 6.58 -7.74
CA ALA A 16 -4.77 5.14 -7.94
C ALA A 16 -4.55 4.74 -9.40
N LEU A 17 -5.20 5.44 -10.34
CA LEU A 17 -5.04 5.21 -11.78
C LEU A 17 -3.61 5.49 -12.26
N ALA A 18 -2.99 6.58 -11.80
CA ALA A 18 -1.61 6.92 -12.13
C ALA A 18 -0.64 5.86 -11.63
N CYS A 19 -0.85 5.33 -10.42
CA CYS A 19 -0.04 4.24 -9.88
C CYS A 19 -0.22 2.94 -10.67
N LEU A 20 -1.45 2.58 -11.06
CA LEU A 20 -1.70 1.40 -11.91
C LEU A 20 -1.03 1.56 -13.30
N ALA A 21 -1.15 2.73 -13.91
CA ALA A 21 -0.49 3.04 -15.18
C ALA A 21 1.04 2.98 -15.04
N GLY A 22 1.58 3.49 -13.94
CA GLY A 22 2.99 3.39 -13.62
C GLY A 22 3.45 1.94 -13.43
N ALA A 23 2.69 1.11 -12.72
CA ALA A 23 2.99 -0.31 -12.53
C ALA A 23 2.98 -1.09 -13.85
N TRP A 24 2.04 -0.76 -14.74
CA TRP A 24 2.00 -1.30 -16.10
C TRP A 24 3.23 -0.85 -16.90
N HIS A 25 3.58 0.43 -16.85
CA HIS A 25 4.76 0.96 -17.54
C HIS A 25 6.06 0.35 -17.03
N ALA A 26 6.17 0.11 -15.71
CA ALA A 26 7.33 -0.52 -15.07
C ALA A 26 7.65 -1.91 -15.62
N ARG A 27 6.70 -2.59 -16.31
CA ARG A 27 6.96 -3.86 -17.02
C ARG A 27 8.10 -3.76 -18.05
N ARG A 28 8.40 -2.54 -18.53
CA ARG A 28 9.46 -2.26 -19.52
C ARG A 28 10.86 -2.20 -18.93
N LEU A 29 11.01 -2.15 -17.61
CA LEU A 29 12.32 -2.15 -16.95
C LEU A 29 13.03 -3.49 -17.17
N SER A 30 14.30 -3.45 -17.58
CA SER A 30 15.09 -4.66 -17.85
C SER A 30 15.45 -5.42 -16.58
N ASP A 31 15.92 -4.70 -15.54
CA ASP A 31 16.33 -5.30 -14.28
C ASP A 31 15.12 -5.91 -13.52
N PRO A 32 15.09 -7.23 -13.29
CA PRO A 32 13.92 -7.89 -12.72
C PRO A 32 13.59 -7.45 -11.29
N ASP A 33 14.58 -7.16 -10.46
CA ASP A 33 14.33 -6.84 -9.05
C ASP A 33 13.88 -5.40 -8.86
N THR A 34 14.46 -4.47 -9.61
CA THR A 34 14.00 -3.08 -9.69
C THR A 34 12.58 -3.03 -10.25
N ARG A 35 12.30 -3.80 -11.31
CA ARG A 35 10.95 -3.93 -11.88
C ARG A 35 9.95 -4.41 -10.85
N ARG A 36 10.23 -5.52 -10.16
CA ARG A 36 9.33 -6.09 -9.13
C ARG A 36 9.14 -5.15 -7.95
N GLY A 37 10.21 -4.53 -7.46
CA GLY A 37 10.14 -3.57 -6.35
C GLY A 37 9.27 -2.36 -6.69
N LEU A 38 9.48 -1.77 -7.88
CA LEU A 38 8.69 -0.62 -8.33
C LEU A 38 7.22 -1.00 -8.56
N GLN A 39 6.97 -2.16 -9.16
CA GLN A 39 5.61 -2.67 -9.35
C GLN A 39 4.91 -2.90 -8.02
N ALA A 40 5.57 -3.54 -7.06
CA ALA A 40 5.01 -3.76 -5.73
C ALA A 40 4.65 -2.41 -5.08
N LEU A 41 5.57 -1.44 -5.09
CA LEU A 41 5.34 -0.11 -4.52
C LEU A 41 4.13 0.57 -5.16
N LEU A 42 4.07 0.62 -6.48
CA LEU A 42 2.98 1.27 -7.21
C LEU A 42 1.64 0.54 -7.02
N LEU A 43 1.63 -0.79 -7.02
CA LEU A 43 0.40 -1.56 -6.79
C LEU A 43 -0.12 -1.41 -5.36
N THR A 44 0.76 -1.41 -4.36
CA THR A 44 0.36 -1.15 -2.96
C THR A 44 -0.16 0.28 -2.79
N SER A 45 0.47 1.27 -3.42
CA SER A 45 0.02 2.67 -3.39
C SER A 45 -1.31 2.86 -4.12
N ALA A 46 -1.49 2.18 -5.27
CA ALA A 46 -2.76 2.18 -5.99
C ALA A 46 -3.89 1.59 -5.13
N GLY A 47 -3.62 0.45 -4.49
CA GLY A 47 -4.57 -0.19 -3.60
C GLY A 47 -4.88 0.64 -2.36
N TRP A 48 -3.88 1.31 -1.75
CA TRP A 48 -4.10 2.26 -0.65
C TRP A 48 -5.01 3.42 -1.07
N ALA A 49 -4.69 4.09 -2.19
CA ALA A 49 -5.48 5.20 -2.70
C ALA A 49 -6.90 4.75 -3.09
N GLY A 50 -7.04 3.59 -3.73
CA GLY A 50 -8.33 2.99 -4.08
C GLY A 50 -9.17 2.62 -2.85
N ALA A 51 -8.54 2.08 -1.79
CA ALA A 51 -9.21 1.83 -0.52
C ALA A 51 -9.71 3.14 0.11
N TYR A 52 -8.97 4.24 -0.03
CA TYR A 52 -9.41 5.55 0.45
C TYR A 52 -10.62 6.09 -0.35
N VAL A 53 -10.67 5.87 -1.66
CA VAL A 53 -11.88 6.16 -2.46
C VAL A 53 -13.07 5.35 -1.94
N GLY A 54 -12.87 4.05 -1.70
CA GLY A 54 -13.90 3.19 -1.10
C GLY A 54 -14.35 3.67 0.29
N TYR A 55 -13.42 4.11 1.13
CA TYR A 55 -13.72 4.70 2.44
C TYR A 55 -14.62 5.94 2.33
N LEU A 56 -14.36 6.83 1.36
CA LEU A 56 -15.15 8.05 1.14
C LEU A 56 -16.53 7.77 0.54
N TRP A 57 -16.72 6.64 -0.13
CA TRP A 57 -17.99 6.21 -0.72
C TRP A 57 -18.77 5.19 0.11
N ALA A 58 -18.19 4.67 1.19
CA ALA A 58 -18.82 3.65 2.01
C ALA A 58 -20.16 4.16 2.58
N PRO A 59 -21.26 3.40 2.39
CA PRO A 59 -22.59 3.85 2.80
C PRO A 59 -22.84 3.69 4.31
N ILE A 60 -22.06 2.84 4.98
CA ILE A 60 -22.21 2.52 6.41
C ILE A 60 -20.84 2.41 7.10
N PRO A 61 -20.78 2.66 8.43
CA PRO A 61 -19.52 2.66 9.19
C PRO A 61 -18.74 1.34 9.11
N LEU A 62 -19.44 0.20 9.04
CA LEU A 62 -18.79 -1.11 8.93
C LEU A 62 -17.96 -1.25 7.65
N VAL A 63 -18.52 -0.83 6.52
CA VAL A 63 -17.84 -0.86 5.21
C VAL A 63 -16.70 0.14 5.20
N GLN A 64 -16.91 1.31 5.80
CA GLN A 64 -15.88 2.34 5.96
C GLN A 64 -14.68 1.82 6.77
N ALA A 65 -14.92 1.13 7.88
CA ALA A 65 -13.88 0.49 8.69
C ALA A 65 -13.13 -0.60 7.89
N GLY A 66 -13.83 -1.38 7.07
CA GLY A 66 -13.21 -2.36 6.17
C GLY A 66 -12.24 -1.72 5.18
N PHE A 67 -12.67 -0.66 4.48
CA PHE A 67 -11.80 0.08 3.57
C PHE A 67 -10.63 0.75 4.29
N TYR A 68 -10.86 1.29 5.49
CA TYR A 68 -9.79 1.85 6.31
C TYR A 68 -8.72 0.81 6.65
N LEU A 69 -9.14 -0.39 7.07
CA LEU A 69 -8.23 -1.49 7.39
C LEU A 69 -7.46 -1.98 6.17
N VAL A 70 -8.13 -2.16 5.03
CA VAL A 70 -7.48 -2.51 3.76
C VAL A 70 -6.47 -1.45 3.36
N GLY A 71 -6.86 -0.18 3.43
CA GLY A 71 -5.97 0.96 3.20
C GLY A 71 -4.76 0.87 4.12
N PHE A 72 -4.94 0.76 5.43
CA PHE A 72 -3.86 0.64 6.40
C PHE A 72 -2.85 -0.47 6.03
N ILE A 73 -3.34 -1.68 5.74
CA ILE A 73 -2.50 -2.83 5.38
C ILE A 73 -1.69 -2.53 4.12
N LEU A 74 -2.33 -2.00 3.07
CA LEU A 74 -1.68 -1.69 1.80
C LEU A 74 -0.71 -0.52 1.91
N GLY A 75 -1.06 0.52 2.67
CA GLY A 75 -0.20 1.66 2.95
C GLY A 75 1.05 1.25 3.72
N PHE A 76 0.91 0.35 4.71
CA PHE A 76 2.06 -0.17 5.43
C PHE A 76 2.90 -1.13 4.57
N ALA A 77 2.26 -1.95 3.72
CA ALA A 77 2.96 -2.79 2.75
C ALA A 77 3.81 -1.95 1.77
N ALA A 78 3.33 -0.76 1.39
CA ALA A 78 4.05 0.15 0.50
C ALA A 78 5.43 0.58 1.06
N VAL A 79 5.57 0.71 2.39
CA VAL A 79 6.86 1.01 3.03
C VAL A 79 7.89 -0.10 2.73
N TRP A 80 7.49 -1.35 2.87
CA TRP A 80 8.38 -2.49 2.60
C TRP A 80 8.68 -2.66 1.11
N ALA A 81 7.68 -2.44 0.25
CA ALA A 81 7.87 -2.43 -1.19
C ALA A 81 8.83 -1.31 -1.63
N TRP A 82 8.75 -0.13 -1.02
CA TRP A 82 9.69 0.97 -1.23
C TRP A 82 11.11 0.61 -0.80
N LEU A 83 11.29 0.03 0.39
CA LEU A 83 12.61 -0.43 0.85
C LEU A 83 13.21 -1.50 -0.07
N TRP A 84 12.39 -2.44 -0.55
CA TRP A 84 12.82 -3.41 -1.55
C TRP A 84 13.28 -2.70 -2.82
N PHE A 85 12.47 -1.80 -3.37
CA PHE A 85 12.79 -1.03 -4.57
C PHE A 85 14.10 -0.26 -4.40
N CYS A 86 14.28 0.49 -3.31
CA CYS A 86 15.52 1.24 -3.05
C CYS A 86 16.74 0.32 -2.99
N SER A 87 16.63 -0.84 -2.35
CA SER A 87 17.72 -1.82 -2.33
C SER A 87 18.05 -2.30 -3.75
N ALA A 88 17.05 -2.71 -4.54
CA ALA A 88 17.27 -3.23 -5.88
C ALA A 88 17.79 -2.15 -6.86
N TYR A 89 17.20 -0.95 -6.81
CA TYR A 89 17.55 0.19 -7.66
C TYR A 89 19.00 0.67 -7.44
N THR A 90 19.51 0.51 -6.22
CA THR A 90 20.91 0.83 -5.88
C THR A 90 21.86 -0.36 -6.05
N SER A 91 21.43 -1.41 -6.77
CA SER A 91 22.18 -2.65 -6.99
C SER A 91 22.61 -3.36 -5.70
N ARG A 92 21.92 -3.11 -4.58
CA ARG A 92 22.17 -3.78 -3.29
C ARG A 92 21.30 -5.03 -3.17
N SER A 93 21.86 -6.06 -2.53
CA SER A 93 21.18 -7.32 -2.26
C SER A 93 20.51 -7.40 -0.88
N THR A 94 20.39 -6.28 -0.14
CA THR A 94 19.79 -6.24 1.21
C THR A 94 18.40 -6.88 1.25
N HIS A 95 17.55 -6.58 0.26
CA HIS A 95 16.21 -7.18 0.10
C HIS A 95 16.20 -8.71 -0.11
N ARG A 96 17.35 -9.31 -0.44
CA ARG A 96 17.52 -10.77 -0.58
C ARG A 96 18.00 -11.44 0.72
N THR A 97 18.55 -10.67 1.66
CA THR A 97 19.05 -11.24 2.91
C THR A 97 17.92 -11.81 3.77
N PRO A 98 18.09 -13.00 4.39
CA PRO A 98 17.07 -13.57 5.26
C PRO A 98 16.71 -12.64 6.42
N ALA A 99 17.71 -11.98 7.01
CA ALA A 99 17.50 -11.05 8.12
C ALA A 99 16.56 -9.89 7.75
N ALA A 100 16.79 -9.22 6.61
CA ALA A 100 15.93 -8.12 6.19
C ALA A 100 14.50 -8.59 5.87
N ARG A 101 14.36 -9.76 5.24
CA ARG A 101 13.04 -10.34 4.92
C ARG A 101 12.26 -10.70 6.17
N TRP A 102 12.89 -11.37 7.13
CA TRP A 102 12.26 -11.70 8.40
C TRP A 102 11.92 -10.46 9.21
N PHE A 103 12.80 -9.47 9.25
CA PHE A 103 12.50 -8.20 9.92
C PHE A 103 11.26 -7.52 9.30
N ALA A 104 11.20 -7.45 7.97
CA ALA A 104 10.04 -6.90 7.26
C ALA A 104 8.74 -7.65 7.56
N VAL A 105 8.77 -8.99 7.47
CA VAL A 105 7.60 -9.83 7.75
C VAL A 105 7.14 -9.70 9.20
N LEU A 106 8.06 -9.73 10.17
CA LEU A 106 7.73 -9.66 11.59
C LEU A 106 7.16 -8.29 11.96
N MET A 107 7.76 -7.21 11.48
CA MET A 107 7.24 -5.84 11.71
C MET A 107 5.90 -5.63 11.02
N PHE A 108 5.76 -6.08 9.77
CA PHE A 108 4.47 -6.05 9.08
C PHE A 108 3.40 -6.81 9.84
N ALA A 109 3.67 -8.06 10.22
CA ALA A 109 2.72 -8.90 10.93
C ALA A 109 2.36 -8.32 12.30
N ALA A 110 3.33 -7.86 13.09
CA ALA A 110 3.06 -7.26 14.40
C ALA A 110 2.13 -6.03 14.29
N VAL A 111 2.39 -5.14 13.34
CA VAL A 111 1.59 -3.93 13.14
C VAL A 111 0.23 -4.25 12.52
N ALA A 112 0.16 -5.15 11.54
CA ALA A 112 -1.11 -5.54 10.92
C ALA A 112 -2.01 -6.30 11.90
N LEU A 113 -1.45 -7.22 12.69
CA LEU A 113 -2.22 -8.01 13.66
C LEU A 113 -2.79 -7.14 14.76
N THR A 114 -2.04 -6.18 15.31
CA THR A 114 -2.58 -5.25 16.32
C THR A 114 -3.81 -4.52 15.78
N LYS A 115 -3.76 -4.01 14.55
CA LYS A 115 -4.93 -3.37 13.93
C LYS A 115 -6.06 -4.32 13.56
N LEU A 116 -5.77 -5.57 13.19
CA LEU A 116 -6.80 -6.57 12.93
C LEU A 116 -7.53 -7.00 14.20
N THR A 117 -6.83 -7.03 15.34
CA THR A 117 -7.41 -7.38 16.65
C THR A 117 -8.07 -6.20 17.36
N ASN A 118 -7.97 -4.97 16.83
CA ASN A 118 -8.58 -3.77 17.41
C ASN A 118 -10.05 -3.96 17.84
N PRO A 119 -10.92 -4.62 17.05
CA PRO A 119 -12.31 -4.86 17.45
C PRO A 119 -12.48 -5.64 18.77
N TRP A 120 -11.46 -6.39 19.20
CA TRP A 120 -11.51 -7.20 20.41
C TRP A 120 -11.10 -6.44 21.67
N HIS A 121 -10.18 -5.47 21.55
CA HIS A 121 -9.63 -4.75 22.71
C HIS A 121 -10.00 -3.27 22.76
N GLY A 122 -10.52 -2.68 21.68
CA GLY A 122 -11.03 -1.30 21.67
C GLY A 122 -9.96 -0.21 21.93
N LEU A 123 -8.68 -0.55 21.82
CA LEU A 123 -7.55 0.38 21.96
C LEU A 123 -7.37 1.11 20.62
N TYR A 124 -8.15 2.17 20.43
CA TYR A 124 -8.04 3.07 19.29
C TYR A 124 -6.90 4.07 19.48
#